data_AF-A0A838KTZ2-F1
#
_entry.id   AF-A0A838KTZ2-F1
#
_cell.length_a   1.000
_cell.length_b   1.000
_cell.length_c   1.000
_cell.angle_alpha   90.00
_cell.angle_beta   90.00
_cell.angle_gamma   90.00
#
_symmetry.space_group_name_H-M   'P 1'
#
loop_
_entity.id
_entity.type
_entity.pdbx_description
1 polymer ?
#
loop_
_entity_poly.entity_id
_entity_poly.type
_entity_poly.pdbx_seq_one_letter_code
_entity_poly.pdbx_strand_id
1 'polypeptide(L)'
;SERLRRLAARLERLEVSTGETIIRRGETGEECYVLRSGRVEVLARGAQGGERSLATLGPGSLFGEAALITDGSRNATVRAIEPCTLLALRRTDLLEVLDEDRHTRERLLELVRMRDRPRRVRGIEVHHRTTITGEPITTLKDPRRDANHRLSPAGWFVWQRLDGEQTLRDLTSEYLTTHEASPSHAVVEAVVGLVAAGFVEGVKPSPEVIAEESTLWQRARAAIRRILE
;
A
#
# COMPACT_ATOMS: atom_id res chain seq x y z
N SER A 1 -13.55 5.62 23.94
CA SER A 1 -13.75 7.07 23.70
C SER A 1 -15.13 7.28 23.09
N GLU A 2 -15.70 8.49 23.22
CA GLU A 2 -16.97 8.90 22.59
C GLU A 2 -16.99 8.62 21.08
N ARG A 3 -15.88 8.92 20.39
CA ARG A 3 -15.70 8.72 18.95
C ARG A 3 -15.85 7.26 18.52
N LEU A 4 -15.25 6.33 19.26
CA LEU A 4 -15.37 4.90 18.98
C LEU A 4 -16.80 4.39 19.19
N ARG A 5 -17.55 4.96 20.14
CA ARG A 5 -18.97 4.62 20.34
C ARG A 5 -19.83 5.12 19.18
N ARG A 6 -19.58 6.34 18.68
CA ARG A 6 -20.27 6.87 17.48
C ARG A 6 -20.02 6.00 16.26
N LEU A 7 -18.78 5.62 16.00
CA LEU A 7 -18.43 4.69 14.94
C LEU A 7 -19.12 3.34 15.10
N ALA A 8 -19.04 2.74 16.29
CA ALA A 8 -19.63 1.45 16.56
C ALA A 8 -21.16 1.44 16.33
N ALA A 9 -21.84 2.56 16.60
CA ALA A 9 -23.28 2.70 16.36
C ALA A 9 -23.66 2.77 14.87
N ARG A 10 -22.71 3.04 13.96
CA ARG A 10 -22.92 3.11 12.51
C ARG A 10 -22.48 1.85 11.77
N LEU A 11 -21.92 0.88 12.50
CA LEU A 11 -21.51 -0.39 11.91
C LEU A 11 -22.73 -1.28 11.62
N GLU A 12 -22.86 -1.70 10.37
CA GLU A 12 -23.90 -2.65 9.97
C GLU A 12 -23.35 -4.08 10.01
N ARG A 13 -24.05 -4.99 10.67
CA ARG A 13 -23.63 -6.39 10.77
C ARG A 13 -24.04 -7.15 9.50
N LEU A 14 -23.08 -7.84 8.90
CA LEU A 14 -23.30 -8.70 7.74
C LEU A 14 -22.81 -10.13 8.04
N GLU A 15 -23.61 -11.13 7.70
CA GLU A 15 -23.22 -12.54 7.75
C GLU A 15 -22.87 -13.01 6.35
N VAL A 16 -21.74 -13.71 6.20
CA VAL A 16 -21.19 -14.13 4.91
C VAL A 16 -20.89 -15.62 4.96
N SER A 17 -21.32 -16.36 3.95
CA SER A 17 -21.10 -17.80 3.88
C SER A 17 -19.71 -18.14 3.34
N THR A 18 -19.20 -19.33 3.66
CA THR A 18 -17.95 -19.83 3.07
C THR A 18 -18.00 -19.79 1.54
N GLY A 19 -16.93 -19.31 0.91
CA GLY A 19 -16.80 -19.19 -0.55
C GLY A 19 -17.39 -17.91 -1.14
N GLU A 20 -18.14 -17.14 -0.37
CA GLU A 20 -18.77 -15.91 -0.84
C GLU A 20 -17.74 -14.79 -1.04
N THR A 21 -17.87 -14.08 -2.17
CA THR A 21 -16.98 -12.96 -2.52
C THR A 21 -17.54 -11.67 -1.91
N ILE A 22 -16.79 -11.10 -0.97
CA ILE A 22 -17.17 -9.89 -0.23
C ILE A 22 -16.75 -8.64 -1.02
N ILE A 23 -15.57 -8.69 -1.63
CA ILE A 23 -15.04 -7.61 -2.48
C ILE A 23 -14.53 -8.25 -3.76
N ARG A 24 -14.86 -7.67 -4.91
CA ARG A 24 -14.24 -8.05 -6.19
C ARG A 24 -13.24 -6.99 -6.62
N ARG A 25 -12.05 -7.44 -7.04
CA ARG A 25 -11.05 -6.55 -7.61
C ARG A 25 -11.59 -5.80 -8.83
N GLY A 26 -11.26 -4.51 -8.93
CA GLY A 26 -11.61 -3.65 -10.05
C GLY A 26 -12.95 -2.94 -9.90
N GLU A 27 -13.83 -3.41 -9.02
CA GLU A 27 -15.11 -2.74 -8.73
C GLU A 27 -14.90 -1.44 -7.95
N THR A 28 -15.89 -0.57 -8.01
CA THR A 28 -16.06 0.53 -7.04
C THR A 28 -16.77 -0.01 -5.81
N GLY A 29 -16.59 0.62 -4.66
CA GLY A 29 -17.37 0.25 -3.48
C GLY A 29 -17.43 1.40 -2.50
N GLU A 30 -18.51 1.43 -1.73
CA GLU A 30 -18.86 2.54 -0.83
C GLU A 30 -18.71 2.18 0.65
N GLU A 31 -18.10 1.04 0.95
CA GLU A 31 -17.96 0.52 2.30
C GLU A 31 -16.67 -0.30 2.48
N CYS A 32 -16.22 -0.38 3.73
CA CYS A 32 -15.13 -1.24 4.17
C CYS A 32 -15.62 -2.09 5.34
N TYR A 33 -14.88 -3.15 5.66
CA TYR A 33 -15.35 -4.15 6.61
C TYR A 33 -14.32 -4.43 7.69
N VAL A 34 -14.80 -4.54 8.93
CA VAL A 34 -14.05 -5.13 10.03
C VAL A 34 -14.52 -6.59 10.19
N LEU A 35 -13.60 -7.53 10.10
CA LEU A 35 -13.87 -8.94 10.34
C LEU A 35 -14.10 -9.18 11.83
N ARG A 36 -15.32 -9.52 12.25
CA ARG A 36 -15.64 -9.79 13.66
C ARG A 36 -15.37 -11.23 14.06
N SER A 37 -15.72 -12.18 13.19
CA SER A 37 -15.47 -13.62 13.35
C SER A 37 -15.34 -14.28 11.98
N GLY A 38 -14.66 -15.42 11.93
CA GLY A 38 -14.35 -16.13 10.68
C GLY A 38 -12.98 -15.76 10.11
N ARG A 39 -12.75 -16.15 8.85
CA ARG A 39 -11.54 -15.85 8.08
C ARG A 39 -11.89 -15.57 6.62
N VAL A 40 -11.12 -14.66 6.03
CA VAL A 40 -11.20 -14.34 4.61
C VAL A 40 -9.82 -14.45 3.97
N GLU A 41 -9.78 -14.80 2.70
CA GLU A 41 -8.58 -14.71 1.88
C GLU A 41 -8.62 -13.46 1.00
N VAL A 42 -7.46 -12.81 0.84
CA VAL A 42 -7.26 -11.69 -0.07
C VAL A 42 -6.56 -12.23 -1.31
N LEU A 43 -7.17 -12.02 -2.47
CA LEU A 43 -6.76 -12.60 -3.74
C LEU A 43 -6.36 -11.48 -4.72
N ALA A 44 -5.26 -11.67 -5.44
CA ALA A 44 -4.88 -10.84 -6.56
C ALA A 44 -4.71 -11.67 -7.83
N ARG A 45 -4.54 -10.98 -8.96
CA ARG A 45 -4.24 -11.63 -10.23
C ARG A 45 -2.78 -12.13 -10.19
N GLY A 46 -2.60 -13.43 -10.25
CA GLY A 46 -1.27 -14.05 -10.37
C GLY A 46 -0.63 -13.77 -11.72
N ALA A 47 0.68 -13.96 -11.81
CA ALA A 47 1.49 -13.71 -13.01
C ALA A 47 0.98 -14.45 -14.27
N GLN A 48 0.31 -15.60 -14.10
CA GLN A 48 -0.23 -16.44 -15.16
C GLN A 48 -1.74 -16.24 -15.42
N GLY A 49 -2.34 -15.19 -14.85
CA GLY A 49 -3.74 -14.82 -15.13
C GLY A 49 -4.80 -15.44 -14.21
N GLY A 50 -4.44 -16.39 -13.33
CA GLY A 50 -5.32 -16.94 -12.28
C GLY A 50 -5.41 -16.06 -11.02
N GLU A 51 -6.25 -16.45 -10.06
CA GLU A 51 -6.26 -15.85 -8.71
C GLU A 51 -5.13 -16.46 -7.85
N ARG A 52 -4.45 -15.61 -7.08
CA ARG A 52 -3.43 -16.01 -6.11
C ARG A 52 -3.80 -15.43 -4.74
N SER A 53 -3.76 -16.27 -3.71
CA SER A 53 -3.91 -15.81 -2.33
C SER A 53 -2.69 -15.02 -1.89
N LEU A 54 -2.93 -13.79 -1.44
CA LEU A 54 -1.94 -12.84 -0.96
C LEU A 54 -1.80 -12.84 0.56
N ALA A 55 -2.92 -13.05 1.25
CA ALA A 55 -3.00 -13.06 2.70
C ALA A 55 -4.30 -13.72 3.16
N THR A 56 -4.28 -14.26 4.38
CA THR A 56 -5.48 -14.65 5.12
C THR A 56 -5.67 -13.66 6.26
N LEU A 57 -6.87 -13.10 6.37
CA LEU A 57 -7.24 -12.17 7.43
C LEU A 57 -8.13 -12.86 8.46
N GLY A 58 -7.90 -12.54 9.73
CA GLY A 58 -8.68 -13.03 10.87
C GLY A 58 -9.40 -11.90 11.62
N PRO A 59 -10.10 -12.24 12.72
CA PRO A 59 -10.87 -11.27 13.51
C PRO A 59 -10.06 -10.03 13.92
N GLY A 60 -10.70 -8.86 13.86
CA GLY A 60 -10.09 -7.54 14.08
C GLY A 60 -9.47 -6.91 12.84
N SER A 61 -9.37 -7.63 11.71
CA SER A 61 -8.81 -7.09 10.47
C SER A 61 -9.79 -6.13 9.78
N LEU A 62 -9.30 -4.94 9.42
CA LEU A 62 -9.97 -4.00 8.51
C LEU A 62 -9.53 -4.25 7.06
N PHE A 63 -10.49 -4.37 6.15
CA PHE A 63 -10.23 -4.51 4.71
C PHE A 63 -11.22 -3.73 3.83
N GLY A 64 -10.81 -3.40 2.61
CA GLY A 64 -11.59 -2.61 1.65
C GLY A 64 -11.45 -1.09 1.83
N GLU A 65 -10.79 -0.64 2.90
CA GLU A 65 -10.57 0.77 3.26
C GLU A 65 -9.73 1.53 2.24
N ALA A 66 -8.75 0.85 1.62
CA ALA A 66 -7.81 1.47 0.69
C ALA A 66 -8.52 2.14 -0.50
N ALA A 67 -9.52 1.47 -1.06
CA ALA A 67 -10.34 1.97 -2.17
C ALA A 67 -11.11 3.24 -1.78
N LEU A 68 -11.62 3.29 -0.55
CA LEU A 68 -12.39 4.42 -0.05
C LEU A 68 -11.48 5.63 0.19
N ILE A 69 -10.32 5.41 0.79
CA ILE A 69 -9.42 6.50 1.19
C ILE A 69 -8.66 7.07 -0.01
N THR A 70 -8.30 6.25 -0.99
CA THR A 70 -7.55 6.67 -2.18
C THR A 70 -8.43 7.05 -3.36
N ASP A 71 -9.75 7.05 -3.16
CA ASP A 71 -10.75 7.28 -4.21
C ASP A 71 -10.53 6.44 -5.47
N GLY A 72 -10.35 5.14 -5.27
CA GLY A 72 -9.98 4.23 -6.35
C GLY A 72 -10.77 2.93 -6.34
N SER A 73 -10.66 2.16 -7.42
CA SER A 73 -11.19 0.80 -7.48
C SER A 73 -10.56 -0.16 -6.46
N ARG A 74 -11.30 -1.21 -6.09
CA ARG A 74 -10.86 -2.31 -5.24
C ARG A 74 -9.58 -2.94 -5.81
N ASN A 75 -8.52 -2.97 -5.02
CA ASN A 75 -7.19 -3.43 -5.45
C ASN A 75 -7.03 -4.96 -5.44
N ALA A 76 -7.86 -5.67 -4.67
CA ALA A 76 -7.87 -7.12 -4.51
C ALA A 76 -9.31 -7.65 -4.38
N THR A 77 -9.48 -8.95 -4.63
CA THR A 77 -10.69 -9.69 -4.32
C THR A 77 -10.58 -10.18 -2.87
N VAL A 78 -11.67 -10.19 -2.12
CA VAL A 78 -11.71 -10.76 -0.76
C VAL A 78 -12.84 -11.78 -0.72
N ARG A 79 -12.52 -13.00 -0.30
CA ARG A 79 -13.45 -14.14 -0.26
C ARG A 79 -13.45 -14.80 1.11
N ALA A 80 -14.63 -15.14 1.61
CA ALA A 80 -14.74 -15.90 2.86
C ALA A 80 -14.23 -17.33 2.67
N ILE A 81 -13.40 -17.81 3.60
CA ILE A 81 -12.89 -19.21 3.60
C ILE A 81 -13.52 -20.05 4.72
N GLU A 82 -14.28 -19.41 5.60
CA GLU A 82 -15.19 -20.01 6.59
C GLU A 82 -16.35 -19.02 6.84
N PRO A 83 -17.45 -19.41 7.53
CA PRO A 83 -18.54 -18.48 7.81
C PRO A 83 -18.04 -17.26 8.58
N CYS A 84 -18.38 -16.07 8.11
CA CYS A 84 -17.87 -14.81 8.64
C CYS A 84 -19.00 -13.90 9.13
N THR A 85 -18.72 -13.19 10.21
CA THR A 85 -19.50 -12.01 10.60
C THR A 85 -18.64 -10.78 10.34
N LEU A 86 -19.15 -9.85 9.56
CA LEU A 86 -18.51 -8.59 9.23
C LEU A 86 -19.25 -7.42 9.89
N LEU A 87 -18.52 -6.35 10.13
CA LEU A 87 -19.05 -5.04 10.48
C LEU A 87 -18.72 -4.09 9.32
N ALA A 88 -19.73 -3.75 8.53
CA ALA A 88 -19.62 -2.83 7.41
C ALA A 88 -19.66 -1.38 7.90
N LEU A 89 -18.77 -0.56 7.35
CA LEU A 89 -18.67 0.88 7.60
C LEU A 89 -18.71 1.62 6.26
N ARG A 90 -19.65 2.54 6.10
CA ARG A 90 -19.78 3.33 4.87
C ARG A 90 -18.63 4.33 4.73
N ARG A 91 -18.32 4.67 3.48
CA ARG A 91 -17.30 5.66 3.12
C ARG A 91 -17.52 6.99 3.84
N THR A 92 -18.75 7.48 3.86
CA THR A 92 -19.10 8.76 4.51
C THR A 92 -18.73 8.75 5.99
N ASP A 93 -19.03 7.65 6.69
CA ASP A 93 -18.75 7.51 8.12
C ASP A 93 -17.25 7.34 8.40
N LEU A 94 -16.55 6.61 7.54
CA LEU A 94 -15.10 6.50 7.61
C LEU A 94 -14.44 7.88 7.44
N LEU A 95 -14.78 8.61 6.38
CA LEU A 95 -14.17 9.90 6.06
C LEU A 95 -14.47 10.96 7.13
N GLU A 96 -15.70 11.02 7.66
CA GLU A 96 -16.05 11.93 8.76
C GLU A 96 -15.10 11.77 9.96
N VAL A 97 -14.80 10.53 10.35
CA VAL A 97 -13.89 10.27 11.48
C VAL A 97 -12.43 10.61 11.16
N LEU A 98 -12.02 10.42 9.91
CA LEU A 98 -10.67 10.79 9.49
C LEU A 98 -10.50 12.31 9.42
N ASP A 99 -11.56 13.04 9.09
CA ASP A 99 -11.54 14.50 9.04
C ASP A 99 -11.55 15.13 10.45
N GLU A 100 -12.17 14.47 11.43
CA GLU A 100 -12.13 14.88 12.85
C GLU A 100 -10.71 14.80 13.46
N ASP A 101 -9.83 13.94 12.95
CA ASP A 101 -8.51 13.67 13.54
C ASP A 101 -7.45 13.40 12.47
N ARG A 102 -6.72 14.47 12.11
CA ARG A 102 -5.60 14.44 11.16
C ARG A 102 -4.55 13.39 11.50
N HIS A 103 -4.25 13.17 12.79
CA HIS A 103 -3.23 12.21 13.19
C HIS A 103 -3.69 10.77 12.97
N THR A 104 -4.96 10.48 13.26
CA THR A 104 -5.58 9.19 12.93
C THR A 104 -5.59 8.96 11.41
N ARG A 105 -5.92 9.99 10.63
CA ARG A 105 -5.92 9.94 9.16
C ARG A 105 -4.55 9.64 8.58
N GLU A 106 -3.52 10.35 9.02
CA GLU A 106 -2.14 10.14 8.57
C GLU A 106 -1.67 8.72 8.89
N ARG A 107 -1.94 8.23 10.11
CA ARG A 107 -1.62 6.85 10.51
C ARG A 107 -2.35 5.80 9.69
N LEU A 108 -3.64 6.00 9.40
CA LEU A 108 -4.40 5.05 8.60
C LEU A 108 -3.89 5.02 7.16
N LEU A 109 -3.64 6.17 6.55
CA LEU A 109 -3.04 6.29 5.23
C LEU A 109 -1.69 5.55 5.15
N GLU A 110 -0.86 5.67 6.18
CA GLU A 110 0.41 4.96 6.26
C GLU A 110 0.20 3.43 6.32
N LEU A 111 -0.71 2.96 7.16
CA LEU A 111 -1.05 1.53 7.25
C LEU A 111 -1.59 0.97 5.92
N VAL A 112 -2.37 1.77 5.20
CA VAL A 112 -2.87 1.42 3.86
C VAL A 112 -1.72 1.29 2.88
N ARG A 113 -0.81 2.27 2.82
CA ARG A 113 0.37 2.24 1.94
C ARG A 113 1.27 1.06 2.22
N MET A 114 1.43 0.68 3.49
CA MET A 114 2.22 -0.49 3.87
C MET A 114 1.69 -1.81 3.29
N ARG A 115 0.45 -1.84 2.79
CA ARG A 115 -0.17 -2.99 2.12
C ARG A 115 -0.04 -2.95 0.59
N ASP A 116 0.47 -1.85 0.02
CA ASP A 116 0.70 -1.71 -1.41
C ASP A 116 1.77 -2.70 -1.88
N ARG A 117 1.58 -3.23 -3.09
CA ARG A 117 2.49 -4.18 -3.75
C ARG A 117 3.07 -3.55 -5.02
N PRO A 118 4.10 -2.70 -4.89
CA PRO A 118 4.71 -2.04 -6.03
C PRO A 118 5.28 -3.04 -7.03
N ARG A 119 5.12 -2.73 -8.31
CA ARG A 119 5.61 -3.53 -9.43
C ARG A 119 6.37 -2.66 -10.41
N ARG A 120 7.43 -3.18 -11.02
CA ARG A 120 8.15 -2.49 -12.10
C ARG A 120 7.26 -2.29 -13.32
N VAL A 121 7.38 -1.10 -13.92
CA VAL A 121 7.02 -0.90 -15.33
C VAL A 121 7.85 -1.86 -16.18
N ARG A 122 7.24 -2.49 -17.19
CA ARG A 122 7.94 -3.46 -18.06
C ARG A 122 8.81 -2.75 -19.09
N GLY A 123 9.93 -3.37 -19.47
CA GLY A 123 10.81 -2.87 -20.53
C GLY A 123 11.69 -1.70 -20.10
N ILE A 124 11.91 -1.56 -18.80
CA ILE A 124 12.90 -0.63 -18.24
C ILE A 124 14.28 -1.27 -18.33
N GLU A 125 15.24 -0.51 -18.85
CA GLU A 125 16.64 -0.89 -18.93
C GLU A 125 17.37 -0.50 -17.64
N VAL A 126 18.32 -1.34 -17.22
CA VAL A 126 19.21 -1.06 -16.09
C VAL A 126 20.61 -0.84 -16.62
N HIS A 127 21.18 0.32 -16.33
CA HIS A 127 22.54 0.70 -16.74
C HIS A 127 23.43 0.81 -15.51
N HIS A 128 24.54 0.07 -15.50
CA HIS A 128 25.58 0.18 -14.49
C HIS A 128 26.77 0.95 -15.06
N ARG A 129 27.18 2.02 -14.38
CA ARG A 129 28.30 2.87 -14.78
C ARG A 129 29.16 3.17 -13.57
N THR A 130 30.42 3.52 -13.80
CA THR A 130 31.30 4.00 -12.75
C THR A 130 31.61 5.47 -13.03
N THR A 131 31.55 6.32 -12.01
CA THR A 131 31.97 7.71 -12.16
C THR A 131 33.47 7.79 -12.44
N ILE A 132 33.93 8.97 -12.83
CA ILE A 132 35.36 9.29 -12.88
C ILE A 132 36.06 9.14 -11.53
N THR A 133 35.32 9.21 -10.41
CA THR A 133 35.82 9.02 -9.05
C THR A 133 35.84 7.55 -8.59
N GLY A 134 35.41 6.62 -9.45
CA GLY A 134 35.36 5.19 -9.13
C GLY A 134 34.06 4.75 -8.43
N GLU A 135 33.08 5.63 -8.27
CA GLU A 135 31.83 5.31 -7.60
C GLU A 135 30.86 4.58 -8.54
N PRO A 136 30.27 3.45 -8.12
CA PRO A 136 29.27 2.76 -8.93
C PRO A 136 27.95 3.55 -8.94
N ILE A 137 27.35 3.65 -10.12
CA ILE A 137 26.05 4.27 -10.38
C ILE A 137 25.17 3.26 -11.11
N THR A 138 23.98 3.04 -10.57
CA THR A 138 22.90 2.33 -11.27
C THR A 138 21.84 3.32 -11.72
N THR A 139 21.49 3.30 -13.01
CA THR A 139 20.45 4.17 -13.59
C THR A 139 19.41 3.31 -14.30
N LEU A 140 18.14 3.61 -14.05
CA LEU A 140 17.02 3.08 -14.80
C LEU A 140 16.74 3.97 -16.00
N LYS A 141 16.47 3.37 -17.17
CA LYS A 141 16.10 4.07 -18.39
C LYS A 141 14.81 3.51 -18.96
N ASP A 142 13.83 4.38 -19.23
CA ASP A 142 12.68 4.05 -20.06
C ASP A 142 12.91 4.57 -21.50
N PRO A 143 13.21 3.68 -22.46
CA PRO A 143 13.49 4.09 -23.83
C PRO A 143 12.25 4.64 -24.56
N ARG A 144 11.03 4.39 -24.05
CA ARG A 144 9.78 4.84 -24.67
C ARG A 144 9.45 6.29 -24.35
N ARG A 145 9.96 6.81 -23.24
CA ARG A 145 9.66 8.15 -22.72
C ARG A 145 10.90 9.04 -22.56
N ASP A 146 12.07 8.53 -22.96
CA ASP A 146 13.39 9.15 -22.72
C ASP A 146 13.58 9.58 -21.25
N ALA A 147 13.06 8.77 -20.31
CA ALA A 147 13.13 9.05 -18.89
C ALA A 147 14.27 8.27 -18.24
N ASN A 148 15.01 8.90 -17.33
CA ASN A 148 16.09 8.27 -16.59
C ASN A 148 15.95 8.52 -15.08
N HIS A 149 16.33 7.55 -14.25
CA HIS A 149 16.31 7.69 -12.80
C HIS A 149 17.51 6.99 -12.16
N ARG A 150 18.34 7.74 -11.44
CA ARG A 150 19.50 7.21 -10.71
C ARG A 150 19.04 6.56 -9.41
N LEU A 151 19.50 5.34 -9.13
CA LEU A 151 19.17 4.61 -7.91
C LEU A 151 20.19 4.87 -6.79
N SER A 152 19.67 4.98 -5.57
CA SER A 152 20.45 4.78 -4.34
C SER A 152 20.66 3.28 -4.07
N PRO A 153 21.50 2.89 -3.10
CA PRO A 153 21.61 1.48 -2.68
C PRO A 153 20.27 0.88 -2.25
N ALA A 154 19.47 1.62 -1.47
CA ALA A 154 18.10 1.23 -1.13
C ALA A 154 17.20 1.16 -2.38
N GLY A 155 17.34 2.11 -3.31
CA GLY A 155 16.65 2.11 -4.59
C GLY A 155 16.93 0.86 -5.42
N TRP A 156 18.18 0.40 -5.43
CA TRP A 156 18.57 -0.85 -6.08
C TRP A 156 17.99 -2.08 -5.39
N PHE A 157 18.10 -2.15 -4.06
CA PHE A 157 17.51 -3.24 -3.27
C PHE A 157 16.01 -3.38 -3.54
N VAL A 158 15.28 -2.25 -3.50
CA VAL A 158 13.84 -2.19 -3.78
C VAL A 158 13.58 -2.64 -5.21
N TRP A 159 14.25 -2.03 -6.19
CA TRP A 159 14.06 -2.32 -7.62
C TRP A 159 14.15 -3.82 -7.95
N GLN A 160 15.08 -4.54 -7.34
CA GLN A 160 15.25 -5.99 -7.54
C GLN A 160 14.04 -6.81 -7.08
N ARG A 161 13.24 -6.29 -6.15
CA ARG A 161 12.11 -6.96 -5.49
C ARG A 161 10.73 -6.43 -5.89
N LEU A 162 10.67 -5.45 -6.79
CA LEU A 162 9.43 -4.89 -7.31
C LEU A 162 8.77 -5.83 -8.34
N ASP A 163 8.30 -6.97 -7.87
CA ASP A 163 7.61 -8.00 -8.64
C ASP A 163 6.07 -7.90 -8.55
N GLY A 164 5.56 -7.10 -7.59
CA GLY A 164 4.13 -6.99 -7.28
C GLY A 164 3.63 -8.05 -6.31
N GLU A 165 4.51 -8.84 -5.71
CA GLU A 165 4.19 -9.90 -4.75
C GLU A 165 4.41 -9.41 -3.32
N GLN A 166 5.52 -8.72 -3.07
CA GLN A 166 5.90 -8.21 -1.75
C GLN A 166 5.20 -6.89 -1.44
N THR A 167 4.72 -6.74 -0.21
CA THR A 167 4.18 -5.47 0.26
C THR A 167 5.31 -4.49 0.62
N LEU A 168 5.00 -3.18 0.69
CA LEU A 168 5.95 -2.20 1.22
C LEU A 168 6.43 -2.53 2.64
N ARG A 169 5.57 -3.14 3.46
CA ARG A 169 5.96 -3.65 4.77
C ARG A 169 6.99 -4.76 4.65
N ASP A 170 6.77 -5.75 3.78
CA ASP A 170 7.70 -6.88 3.60
C ASP A 170 9.07 -6.39 3.14
N LEU A 171 9.10 -5.48 2.16
CA LEU A 171 10.33 -4.86 1.66
C LEU A 171 11.07 -4.07 2.74
N THR A 172 10.33 -3.35 3.58
CA THR A 172 10.90 -2.56 4.69
C THR A 172 11.48 -3.49 5.75
N SER A 173 10.75 -4.53 6.15
CA SER A 173 11.22 -5.53 7.10
C SER A 173 12.47 -6.25 6.60
N GLU A 174 12.49 -6.71 5.35
CA GLU A 174 13.67 -7.37 4.75
C GLU A 174 14.88 -6.42 4.67
N TYR A 175 14.65 -5.15 4.30
CA TYR A 175 15.74 -4.19 4.21
C TYR A 175 16.39 -3.93 5.58
N LEU A 176 15.57 -3.75 6.61
CA LEU A 176 16.05 -3.53 7.99
C LEU A 176 16.81 -4.72 8.55
N THR A 177 16.42 -5.95 8.24
CA THR A 177 17.12 -7.15 8.71
C THR A 177 18.44 -7.40 7.97
N THR A 178 18.56 -6.91 6.74
CA THR A 178 19.75 -7.15 5.90
C THR A 178 20.76 -6.00 5.93
N HIS A 179 20.42 -4.84 6.51
CA HIS A 179 21.25 -3.64 6.51
C HIS A 179 21.31 -2.98 7.90
N GLU A 180 22.26 -3.40 8.75
CA GLU A 180 22.42 -3.01 10.17
C GLU A 180 22.58 -1.49 10.45
N ALA A 181 22.78 -0.65 9.44
CA ALA A 181 23.03 0.80 9.60
C ALA A 181 22.27 1.71 8.62
N SER A 182 21.18 1.22 8.01
CA SER A 182 20.43 2.03 7.03
C SER A 182 19.31 2.87 7.66
N PRO A 183 19.01 4.05 7.09
CA PRO A 183 17.90 4.86 7.55
C PRO A 183 16.59 4.07 7.46
N SER A 184 15.81 4.11 8.53
CA SER A 184 14.57 3.34 8.67
C SER A 184 13.52 3.64 7.59
N HIS A 185 13.63 4.78 6.92
CA HIS A 185 12.73 5.27 5.88
C HIS A 185 13.27 5.09 4.45
N ALA A 186 14.46 4.51 4.25
CA ALA A 186 15.13 4.46 2.95
C ALA A 186 14.34 3.67 1.88
N VAL A 187 13.61 2.62 2.27
CA VAL A 187 12.75 1.84 1.36
C VAL A 187 11.59 2.69 0.85
N VAL A 188 10.93 3.43 1.75
CA VAL A 188 9.80 4.28 1.36
C VAL A 188 10.27 5.40 0.42
N GLU A 189 11.41 6.04 0.71
CA GLU A 189 11.96 7.06 -0.18
C GLU A 189 12.33 6.52 -1.56
N ALA A 190 12.93 5.32 -1.61
CA ALA A 190 13.24 4.64 -2.85
C ALA A 190 11.98 4.39 -3.69
N VAL A 191 10.91 3.87 -3.08
CA VAL A 191 9.64 3.62 -3.78
C VAL A 191 9.01 4.92 -4.25
N VAL A 192 8.99 5.96 -3.42
CA VAL A 192 8.42 7.27 -3.79
C VAL A 192 9.16 7.87 -4.98
N GLY A 193 10.49 7.85 -4.96
CA GLY A 193 11.32 8.34 -6.07
C GLY A 193 11.03 7.60 -7.38
N LEU A 194 10.86 6.28 -7.30
CA LEU A 194 10.54 5.44 -8.45
C LEU A 194 9.12 5.66 -8.99
N VAL A 195 8.13 5.83 -8.12
CA VAL A 195 6.74 6.15 -8.52
C VAL A 195 6.68 7.53 -9.18
N ALA A 196 7.31 8.55 -8.58
CA ALA A 196 7.34 9.90 -9.13
C ALA A 196 8.03 9.94 -10.51
N ALA A 197 9.08 9.14 -10.70
CA ALA A 197 9.76 9.01 -11.99
C ALA A 197 9.02 8.09 -12.99
N GLY A 198 7.88 7.49 -12.58
CA GLY A 198 7.06 6.63 -13.43
C GLY A 198 7.71 5.30 -13.76
N PHE A 199 8.54 4.73 -12.89
CA PHE A 199 9.18 3.42 -13.06
C PHE A 199 8.44 2.29 -12.31
N VAL A 200 7.41 2.65 -11.53
CA VAL A 200 6.65 1.74 -10.68
C VAL A 200 5.15 1.93 -10.89
N GLU A 201 4.45 0.80 -10.94
CA GLU A 201 3.00 0.66 -10.98
C GLU A 201 2.50 -0.07 -9.74
N GLY A 202 1.18 -0.10 -9.50
CA GLY A 202 0.59 -0.83 -8.37
C GLY A 202 0.63 -0.09 -7.03
N VAL A 203 1.13 1.14 -7.02
CA VAL A 203 1.01 2.10 -5.92
C VAL A 203 0.12 3.24 -6.42
N LYS A 204 -1.00 3.53 -5.74
CA LYS A 204 -1.83 4.69 -6.09
C LYS A 204 -1.27 5.93 -5.39
N PRO A 205 -0.81 6.97 -6.11
CA PRO A 205 -0.59 8.26 -5.49
C PRO A 205 -1.95 8.79 -5.03
N SER A 206 -2.06 9.25 -3.77
CA SER A 206 -3.30 9.88 -3.31
C SER A 206 -3.40 11.28 -3.95
N PRO A 207 -4.55 11.72 -4.47
CA PRO A 207 -4.70 13.04 -5.09
C PRO A 207 -4.35 14.21 -4.16
N GLU A 208 -4.64 14.13 -2.87
CA GLU A 208 -4.26 15.17 -1.88
C GLU A 208 -2.75 15.33 -1.73
N VAL A 209 -2.03 14.28 -2.08
CA VAL A 209 -0.57 14.20 -2.02
C VAL A 209 0.07 14.70 -3.33
N ILE A 210 -0.73 14.85 -4.39
CA ILE A 210 -0.38 15.57 -5.63
C ILE A 210 -0.80 17.04 -5.53
N ALA A 211 -1.84 17.36 -4.75
CA ALA A 211 -2.35 18.73 -4.59
C ALA A 211 -1.59 19.59 -3.57
N GLU A 212 -0.96 19.00 -2.53
CA GLU A 212 -0.04 19.72 -1.63
C GLU A 212 1.42 19.31 -1.89
N GLU A 213 1.96 19.74 -3.02
CA GLU A 213 3.39 19.63 -3.30
C GLU A 213 4.19 20.34 -2.20
N SER A 214 4.93 19.53 -1.43
CA SER A 214 5.98 19.82 -0.44
C SER A 214 5.63 19.42 1.01
N THR A 215 4.52 19.87 1.59
CA THR A 215 4.27 19.70 3.04
C THR A 215 3.75 18.34 3.47
N LEU A 216 2.84 17.72 2.71
CA LEU A 216 2.25 16.43 3.11
C LEU A 216 3.24 15.27 3.02
N TRP A 217 4.11 15.25 2.01
CA TRP A 217 5.17 14.25 1.91
C TRP A 217 6.31 14.46 2.89
N GLN A 218 6.65 15.71 3.23
CA GLN A 218 7.57 16.02 4.33
C GLN A 218 7.01 15.57 5.68
N ARG A 219 5.68 15.68 5.89
CA ARG A 219 4.99 15.19 7.08
C ARG A 219 4.85 13.67 7.10
N ALA A 220 4.58 13.02 5.97
CA ALA A 220 4.59 11.56 5.85
C ALA A 220 5.99 10.99 6.15
N ARG A 221 7.06 11.63 5.62
CA ARG A 221 8.46 11.35 6.02
C ARG A 221 8.68 11.54 7.52
N ALA A 222 8.09 12.56 8.14
CA ALA A 222 8.20 12.81 9.58
C ALA A 222 7.38 11.83 10.45
N ALA A 223 6.24 11.35 9.96
CA ALA A 223 5.40 10.34 10.61
C ALA A 223 6.09 8.97 10.62
N ILE A 224 6.63 8.56 9.46
CA ILE A 224 7.46 7.36 9.31
C ILE A 224 8.70 7.44 10.22
N ARG A 225 9.33 8.63 10.32
CA ARG A 225 10.48 8.85 11.21
C ARG A 225 10.12 8.66 12.69
N ARG A 226 8.95 9.11 13.15
CA ARG A 226 8.48 8.99 14.55
C ARG A 226 8.03 7.59 14.97
N ILE A 227 7.77 6.70 14.02
CA ILE A 227 7.34 5.31 14.31
C ILE A 227 8.55 4.37 14.40
N LEU A 228 9.72 4.82 13.91
CA LEU A 228 10.96 4.05 13.82
C LEU A 228 12.04 4.57 14.80
N GLU A 229 11.63 5.45 15.73
CA GLU A 229 12.31 5.85 16.97
C GLU A 229 11.50 5.32 18.16
#